data_AF-A0A662QKB9-F1
#
_entry.id   AF-A0A662QKB9-F1
#
_cell.length_a   1.000
_cell.length_b   1.000
_cell.length_c   1.000
_cell.angle_alpha   90.00
_cell.angle_beta   90.00
_cell.angle_gamma   90.00
#
_symmetry.space_group_name_H-M   'P 1'
#
loop_
_entity.id
_entity.type
_entity.pdbx_description
1 polymer ?
#
loop_
_entity_poly.entity_id
_entity_poly.type
_entity_poly.pdbx_seq_one_letter_code
_entity_poly.pdbx_strand_id
1 'polypeptide(L)'
;MKRFRVGVIRVITLEDRGLIERHGRIMEKAYPDIETLSICIEDQPKGIFDESSEKIAAPKIVEAGRRLLEEGVDAIFVSCAADPAVEDLRRI
;
A
#
# COMPACT_ATOMS: atom_id res chain seq x y z
N MET A 1 -10.04 -21.84 -8.28
CA MET A 1 -10.69 -20.56 -7.91
C MET A 1 -9.80 -19.42 -8.40
N LYS A 2 -10.36 -18.30 -8.88
CA LYS A 2 -9.55 -17.15 -9.31
C LYS A 2 -8.97 -16.51 -8.04
N ARG A 3 -7.66 -16.29 -8.00
CA ARG A 3 -6.99 -15.56 -6.93
C ARG A 3 -6.94 -14.07 -7.29
N PHE A 4 -7.34 -13.21 -6.37
CA PHE A 4 -7.28 -11.75 -6.55
C PHE A 4 -5.94 -11.25 -6.01
N ARG A 5 -5.19 -10.55 -6.86
CA ARG A 5 -3.90 -9.94 -6.48
C ARG A 5 -4.16 -8.53 -5.95
N VAL A 6 -3.78 -8.28 -4.71
CA VAL A 6 -3.97 -6.97 -4.06
C VAL A 6 -2.61 -6.34 -3.76
N GLY A 7 -2.37 -5.16 -4.33
CA GLY A 7 -1.20 -4.34 -4.03
C GLY A 7 -1.38 -3.62 -2.69
N VAL A 8 -0.55 -3.92 -1.69
CA VAL A 8 -0.64 -3.32 -0.35
C VAL A 8 0.43 -2.25 -0.20
N ILE A 9 0.02 -1.00 -0.02
CA ILE A 9 0.92 0.13 0.18
C ILE A 9 1.05 0.42 1.68
N ARG A 10 2.28 0.37 2.20
CA ARG A 10 2.62 0.82 3.54
C ARG A 10 3.06 2.28 3.51
N VAL A 11 2.37 3.13 4.27
CA VAL A 11 2.64 4.58 4.33
C VAL A 11 3.80 4.95 5.26
N ILE A 12 4.68 4.00 5.56
CA ILE A 12 5.87 4.14 6.39
C ILE A 12 7.01 3.39 5.73
N THR A 13 8.19 4.01 5.63
CA THR A 13 9.38 3.38 5.07
C THR A 13 9.90 2.32 6.02
N LEU A 14 10.08 1.11 5.50
CA LEU A 14 10.54 -0.06 6.24
C LEU A 14 11.61 -0.76 5.41
N GLU A 15 12.66 -1.25 6.05
CA GLU A 15 13.71 -2.03 5.38
C GLU A 15 13.45 -3.53 5.53
N ASP A 16 12.88 -3.94 6.67
CA ASP A 16 12.59 -5.34 6.93
C ASP A 16 11.39 -5.83 6.10
N ARG A 17 11.64 -6.83 5.25
CA ARG A 17 10.63 -7.40 4.33
C ARG A 17 9.45 -8.01 5.09
N GLY A 18 9.70 -8.65 6.24
CA GLY A 18 8.65 -9.22 7.08
C GLY A 18 7.73 -8.15 7.68
N LEU A 19 8.27 -6.98 8.01
CA LEU A 19 7.48 -5.82 8.44
C LEU A 19 6.66 -5.25 7.30
N ILE A 20 7.22 -5.11 6.09
CA ILE A 20 6.50 -4.62 4.90
C ILE A 20 5.29 -5.51 4.62
N GLU A 21 5.50 -6.83 4.55
CA GLU A 21 4.50 -7.84 4.18
C GLU A 21 3.48 -8.16 5.29
N ARG A 22 3.72 -7.70 6.53
CA ARG A 22 2.91 -8.08 7.70
C ARG A 22 1.41 -7.93 7.47
N HIS A 23 0.98 -6.81 6.89
CA HIS A 23 -0.45 -6.54 6.68
C HIS A 23 -1.01 -7.38 5.53
N GLY A 24 -0.24 -7.62 4.47
CA GLY A 24 -0.61 -8.54 3.40
C GLY A 24 -0.84 -9.96 3.91
N ARG A 25 0.06 -10.47 4.76
CA ARG A 25 -0.09 -11.81 5.40
C ARG A 25 -1.33 -11.92 6.28
N ILE A 26 -1.75 -10.84 6.94
CA ILE A 26 -3.01 -10.81 7.70
C ILE A 26 -4.20 -10.96 6.75
N MET A 27 -4.19 -10.26 5.61
CA MET A 27 -5.24 -10.36 4.59
C MET A 27 -5.32 -11.76 3.99
N GLU A 28 -4.19 -12.34 3.59
CA GLU A 28 -4.13 -13.70 3.01
C GLU A 28 -4.59 -14.78 4.00
N LYS A 29 -4.30 -14.61 5.29
CA LYS A 29 -4.79 -15.52 6.34
C LYS A 29 -6.30 -15.43 6.53
N ALA A 30 -6.88 -14.24 6.40
CA ALA A 30 -8.31 -14.01 6.55
C ALA A 30 -9.11 -14.42 5.29
N TYR A 31 -8.51 -14.27 4.12
CA TYR A 31 -9.16 -14.45 2.82
C TYR A 31 -8.29 -15.34 1.91
N PRO A 32 -8.57 -16.65 1.82
CA PRO A 32 -7.74 -17.60 1.06
C PRO A 32 -7.58 -17.27 -0.43
N ASP A 33 -8.57 -16.61 -1.02
CA ASP A 33 -8.61 -16.22 -2.44
C ASP A 33 -7.86 -14.91 -2.73
N ILE A 34 -7.25 -14.28 -1.73
CA ILE A 34 -6.39 -13.10 -1.89
C ILE A 34 -4.92 -13.54 -1.92
N GLU A 35 -4.15 -12.87 -2.77
CA GLU A 35 -2.69 -12.87 -2.80
C GLU A 35 -2.21 -11.42 -2.75
N THR A 36 -1.17 -11.11 -1.97
CA THR A 36 -0.76 -9.73 -1.75
C THR A 36 0.64 -9.43 -2.27
N LEU A 37 0.78 -8.27 -2.90
CA LEU A 37 2.07 -7.67 -3.24
C LEU A 37 2.27 -6.43 -2.37
N SER A 38 3.08 -6.55 -1.31
CA SER A 38 3.30 -5.46 -0.37
C SER A 38 4.55 -4.64 -0.71
N ILE A 39 4.40 -3.32 -0.71
CA ILE A 39 5.49 -2.33 -0.84
C ILE A 39 5.32 -1.21 0.20
N CYS A 40 6.38 -0.44 0.45
CA CYS A 40 6.30 0.78 1.25
C CYS A 40 6.75 2.00 0.44
N ILE A 41 6.27 3.17 0.82
CA ILE A 41 6.80 4.43 0.29
C ILE A 41 8.21 4.71 0.80
N GLU A 42 9.00 5.43 0.01
CA GLU A 42 10.39 5.81 0.33
C GLU A 42 10.47 7.13 1.11
N ASP A 43 11.60 7.37 1.78
CA ASP A 43 11.91 8.60 2.51
C ASP A 43 10.83 9.08 3.51
N GLN A 44 10.19 8.13 4.20
CA GLN A 44 9.12 8.36 5.18
C GLN A 44 9.25 7.46 6.43
N PRO A 45 10.39 7.47 7.15
CA PRO A 45 10.64 6.52 8.25
C PRO A 45 9.71 6.67 9.46
N LYS A 46 9.08 7.84 9.64
CA LYS A 46 8.09 8.10 10.69
C LYS A 46 6.64 7.86 10.24
N GLY A 47 6.44 7.54 8.96
CA GLY A 47 5.12 7.43 8.35
C GLY A 47 4.35 8.76 8.30
N ILE A 48 3.03 8.66 8.43
CA ILE A 48 2.08 9.78 8.48
C ILE A 48 1.57 9.90 9.91
N PHE A 49 1.75 11.08 10.51
CA PHE A 49 1.32 11.39 11.89
C PHE A 49 0.66 12.77 12.03
N ASP A 50 0.62 13.55 10.95
CA ASP A 50 -0.01 14.87 10.86
C ASP A 50 -0.32 15.23 9.39
N GLU A 51 -0.99 16.36 9.16
CA GLU A 51 -1.33 16.83 7.80
C GLU A 51 -0.08 17.12 6.93
N SER A 52 1.03 17.55 7.53
CA SER A 52 2.25 17.88 6.79
C SER A 52 2.90 16.63 6.24
N SER A 53 3.03 15.59 7.06
CA SER A 53 3.57 14.29 6.67
C SER A 53 2.67 13.59 5.65
N GLU A 54 1.35 13.77 5.73
CA GLU A 54 0.41 13.27 4.73
C GLU A 54 0.62 13.93 3.36
N LYS A 55 0.70 15.26 3.29
CA LYS A 55 0.96 16.00 2.03
C LYS A 55 2.27 15.56 1.36
N ILE A 56 3.30 15.26 2.15
CA ILE A 56 4.58 14.73 1.65
C ILE A 56 4.43 13.29 1.15
N ALA A 57 3.64 12.46 1.83
CA ALA A 57 3.45 11.06 1.48
C ALA A 57 2.53 10.84 0.27
N ALA A 58 1.53 11.70 0.07
CA ALA A 58 0.52 11.57 -0.99
C ALA A 58 1.11 11.31 -2.40
N PRO A 59 2.05 12.12 -2.94
CA PRO A 59 2.61 11.84 -4.27
C PRO A 59 3.37 10.50 -4.31
N LYS A 60 4.01 10.09 -3.21
CA LYS A 60 4.72 8.81 -3.11
C LYS A 60 3.76 7.62 -3.12
N ILE A 61 2.59 7.77 -2.48
CA ILE A 61 1.54 6.76 -2.47
C ILE A 61 0.95 6.59 -3.87
N VAL A 62 0.69 7.69 -4.58
CA VAL A 62 0.20 7.63 -5.97
C VAL A 62 1.20 6.91 -6.87
N GLU A 63 2.49 7.22 -6.75
CA GLU A 63 3.54 6.55 -7.52
C GLU A 63 3.67 5.07 -7.18
N ALA A 64 3.62 4.72 -5.88
CA ALA A 64 3.58 3.33 -5.44
C ALA A 64 2.36 2.59 -6.02
N GLY A 65 1.20 3.25 -6.10
CA GLY A 65 0.00 2.71 -6.74
C GLY A 65 0.19 2.43 -8.22
N ARG A 66 0.76 3.38 -8.98
CA ARG A 66 1.08 3.18 -10.41
C ARG A 66 1.97 1.96 -10.63
N ARG A 67 3.05 1.84 -9.86
CA ARG A 67 3.95 0.68 -9.91
C ARG A 67 3.22 -0.63 -9.66
N LEU A 68 2.29 -0.67 -8.70
CA LEU A 68 1.49 -1.87 -8.43
C LEU A 68 0.52 -2.20 -9.58
N LEU A 69 -0.08 -1.18 -10.21
CA LEU A 69 -0.93 -1.39 -11.39
C LEU A 69 -0.14 -1.95 -12.57
N GLU A 70 1.09 -1.47 -12.79
CA GLU A 70 2.02 -2.00 -13.80
C GLU A 70 2.38 -3.47 -13.52
N GLU A 71 2.49 -3.87 -12.25
CA GLU A 71 2.66 -5.26 -11.81
C GLU A 71 1.39 -6.12 -11.97
N GLY A 72 0.29 -5.55 -12.44
CA GLY A 72 -0.95 -6.26 -12.76
C GLY A 72 -1.73 -6.74 -11.53
N VAL A 73 -1.79 -5.94 -10.48
CA VAL A 73 -2.71 -6.19 -9.34
C VAL A 73 -4.15 -5.92 -9.75
N ASP A 74 -5.10 -6.68 -9.20
CA ASP A 74 -6.54 -6.47 -9.41
C ASP A 74 -7.08 -5.29 -8.56
N ALA A 75 -6.42 -4.96 -7.45
CA ALA A 75 -6.80 -3.87 -6.56
C ALA A 75 -5.61 -3.29 -5.79
N ILE A 76 -5.75 -2.04 -5.31
CA ILE A 76 -4.81 -1.39 -4.40
C ILE A 76 -5.45 -1.25 -3.02
N PHE A 77 -4.66 -1.52 -1.98
CA PHE A 77 -5.01 -1.31 -0.58
C PHE A 77 -3.98 -0.36 0.05
N VAL A 78 -4.40 0.87 0.35
CA VAL A 78 -3.58 1.82 1.12
C VAL A 78 -3.72 1.48 2.60
N SER A 79 -2.65 0.97 3.20
CA SER A 79 -2.69 0.51 4.59
C SER A 79 -2.45 1.66 5.57
N CYS A 80 -3.45 2.53 5.69
CA CYS A 80 -3.52 3.62 6.65
C CYS A 80 -4.99 3.97 6.91
N ALA A 81 -5.35 4.25 8.16
CA ALA A 81 -6.74 4.57 8.51
C ALA A 81 -7.20 5.97 8.06
N ALA A 82 -6.26 6.85 7.69
CA ALA A 82 -6.56 8.21 7.22
C ALA A 82 -6.93 8.27 5.72
N ASP A 83 -6.92 7.13 5.01
CA ASP A 83 -7.14 7.06 3.55
C ASP A 83 -6.28 8.03 2.70
N PRO A 84 -4.96 8.18 2.99
CA PRO A 84 -4.11 9.15 2.32
C PRO A 84 -4.00 8.82 0.82
N ALA A 85 -4.26 9.82 -0.02
CA ALA A 85 -4.23 9.73 -1.49
C ALA A 85 -5.14 8.66 -2.13
N VAL A 86 -6.11 8.10 -1.39
CA VAL A 86 -7.06 7.11 -1.95
C VAL A 86 -7.92 7.74 -3.06
N GLU A 87 -8.35 8.98 -2.90
CA GLU A 87 -9.10 9.71 -3.93
C GLU A 87 -8.27 9.99 -5.18
N ASP A 88 -6.97 10.22 -5.03
CA ASP A 88 -6.06 10.41 -6.16
C ASP A 88 -5.85 9.09 -6.91
N LEU A 89 -5.69 7.98 -6.17
CA LEU A 89 -5.55 6.64 -6.74
C LEU A 89 -6.78 6.16 -7.51
N ARG A 90 -7.98 6.61 -7.14
CA ARG A 90 -9.22 6.29 -7.89
C ARG A 90 -9.29 6.96 -9.26
N ARG A 91 -8.43 7.96 -9.52
CA ARG A 91 -8.44 8.77 -10.75
C ARG A 91 -7.34 8.37 -11.74
N ILE A 92 -6.52 7.37 -11.42
CA ILE A 92 -5.43 6.88 -12.26
C ILE A 92 -5.74 5.53 -12.90
#